data_AF-A0A7G7CN43-F1
#
_entry.id   AF-A0A7G7CN43-F1
#
_cell.length_a   1.000
_cell.length_b   1.000
_cell.length_c   1.000
_cell.angle_alpha   90.00
_cell.angle_beta   90.00
_cell.angle_gamma   90.00
#
_symmetry.space_group_name_H-M   'P 1'
#
loop_
_entity.id
_entity.type
_entity.pdbx_description
1 polymer ?
#
loop_
_entity_poly.entity_id
_entity_poly.type
_entity_poly.pdbx_seq_one_letter_code
_entity_poly.pdbx_strand_id
1 'polypeptide(L)' 'MSFRREPNPHRNHPLHCPYCAGVELFPATDTDFAWKCNECLRVFSVQFHGQDDPAHAPAPADSSAAALQRSLDKRGHLT' A
#
# COMPACT_ATOMS: atom_id res chain seq x y z
N MET A 1 2.25 9.28 12.24
CA MET A 1 2.43 8.05 11.43
C MET A 1 2.14 6.82 12.28
N SER A 2 0.90 6.35 12.29
CA SER A 2 0.55 5.07 12.94
C SER A 2 0.78 3.92 11.97
N PHE A 3 1.97 3.34 11.98
CA PHE A 3 2.20 2.11 11.24
C PHE A 3 1.51 0.95 11.97
N ARG A 4 0.51 0.34 11.32
CA ARG A 4 -0.17 -0.85 11.86
C ARG A 4 0.76 -2.08 11.92
N ARG A 5 1.89 -2.08 11.20
CA ARG A 5 2.91 -3.15 11.12
C ARG A 5 4.29 -2.56 10.79
N GLU A 6 5.36 -3.24 11.18
CA GLU A 6 6.74 -2.94 10.77
C GLU A 6 6.82 -2.79 9.23
N PRO A 7 7.41 -1.72 8.68
CA PRO A 7 7.53 -1.54 7.24
C PRO A 7 8.25 -2.73 6.59
N ASN A 8 7.62 -3.39 5.63
CA ASN A 8 8.29 -4.43 4.85
C ASN A 8 9.22 -3.75 3.83
N PRO A 9 10.55 -3.91 3.95
CA PRO A 9 11.50 -3.32 3.02
C PRO A 9 11.22 -3.69 1.54
N HIS A 10 10.65 -4.88 1.28
CA HIS A 10 10.35 -5.35 -0.07
C HIS A 10 8.99 -4.89 -0.64
N ARG A 11 8.27 -3.97 0.03
CA ARG A 11 7.02 -3.42 -0.53
C ARG A 11 7.24 -2.35 -1.61
N ASN A 12 8.45 -1.82 -1.77
CA ASN A 12 8.75 -0.71 -2.69
C ASN A 12 9.19 -1.19 -4.08
N HIS A 13 8.36 -1.99 -4.76
CA HIS A 13 8.60 -2.25 -6.17
C HIS A 13 8.04 -1.07 -7.01
N PRO A 14 8.88 -0.27 -7.69
CA PRO A 14 8.38 0.72 -8.64
C PRO A 14 7.79 0.00 -9.85
N LEU A 15 6.62 0.46 -10.30
CA LEU A 15 6.00 -0.04 -11.53
C LEU A 15 6.48 0.71 -12.79
N HIS A 16 6.95 1.95 -12.62
CA HIS A 16 7.43 2.81 -13.70
C HIS A 16 8.71 3.52 -13.31
N CYS A 17 9.64 3.67 -14.27
CA CYS A 17 10.82 4.50 -14.10
C CYS A 17 10.39 5.97 -13.92
N PRO A 18 10.83 6.67 -12.86
CA PRO A 18 10.46 8.06 -12.64
C PRO A 18 11.04 9.03 -13.68
N TYR A 19 11.99 8.56 -14.52
CA TYR A 19 12.67 9.38 -15.52
C TYR A 19 12.16 9.18 -16.94
N CYS A 20 11.76 7.96 -17.33
CA CYS A 20 11.34 7.65 -18.71
C CYS A 20 9.98 6.96 -18.82
N ALA A 21 9.29 6.71 -17.70
CA ALA A 21 8.04 5.95 -17.62
C ALA A 21 8.10 4.48 -18.10
N GLY A 22 9.30 4.00 -18.47
CA GLY A 22 9.57 2.61 -18.82
C GLY A 22 9.29 1.63 -17.68
N VAL A 23 9.13 0.36 -18.02
CA VAL A 23 8.71 -0.72 -17.10
C VAL A 23 9.77 -1.80 -16.94
N GLU A 24 10.84 -1.78 -17.75
CA GLU A 24 11.97 -2.71 -17.63
C GLU A 24 12.87 -2.33 -16.43
N LEU A 25 12.41 -2.66 -15.23
CA LEU A 25 13.01 -2.33 -13.95
C LEU A 25 13.55 -3.58 -13.25
N PHE A 26 14.81 -3.53 -12.82
CA PHE A 26 15.49 -4.63 -12.13
C PHE A 26 16.18 -4.16 -10.86
N PRO A 27 16.27 -4.97 -9.80
CA PRO A 27 17.07 -4.64 -8.62
C PRO A 27 18.53 -4.36 -9.01
N ALA A 28 19.13 -3.32 -8.43
CA ALA A 28 20.53 -2.95 -8.59
C ALA A 28 21.30 -3.23 -7.29
N THR A 29 22.63 -3.37 -7.39
CA THR A 29 23.48 -3.77 -6.26
C THR A 29 24.00 -2.60 -5.43
N ASP A 30 23.73 -1.36 -5.84
CA ASP A 30 24.22 -0.16 -5.18
C ASP A 30 23.72 -0.03 -3.73
N THR A 31 22.46 -0.42 -3.48
CA THR A 31 21.83 -0.50 -2.15
C THR A 31 20.72 -1.56 -2.16
N ASP A 32 20.29 -2.01 -0.98
CA ASP A 32 19.17 -2.97 -0.81
C ASP A 32 17.83 -2.53 -1.45
N PHE A 33 17.72 -1.23 -1.80
CA PHE A 33 16.53 -0.61 -2.38
C PHE A 33 16.77 0.03 -3.74
N ALA A 34 17.93 -0.23 -4.37
CA ALA A 34 18.28 0.34 -5.66
C ALA A 34 17.60 -0.43 -6.81
N TRP A 35 17.25 0.32 -7.85
CA TRP A 35 16.59 -0.15 -9.06
C TRP A 35 17.30 0.42 -10.28
N LYS A 36 17.55 -0.43 -11.28
CA LYS A 36 18.05 -0.07 -12.59
C LYS A 36 16.91 -0.12 -13.61
N CYS A 37 16.78 0.94 -14.41
CA CYS A 37 15.96 0.92 -15.61
C CYS A 37 16.81 0.51 -16.82
N ASN A 38 16.43 -0.56 -17.52
CA ASN A 38 17.14 -1.01 -18.72
C ASN A 38 16.82 -0.18 -19.97
N GLU A 39 15.74 0.60 -19.97
CA GLU A 39 15.38 1.47 -21.10
C GLU A 39 16.19 2.78 -21.11
N CYS A 40 16.32 3.45 -19.95
CA CYS A 40 17.03 4.73 -19.86
C CYS A 40 18.35 4.67 -19.07
N LEU A 41 18.77 3.47 -18.65
CA LEU A 41 20.05 3.14 -18.01
C LEU A 41 20.32 3.81 -16.66
N ARG A 42 19.34 4.49 -16.06
CA ARG A 42 19.47 5.14 -14.75
C ARG A 42 19.29 4.13 -13.61
N VAL A 43 20.06 4.36 -12.55
CA VAL A 43 19.91 3.68 -11.25
C VAL A 43 19.34 4.67 -10.25
N PHE A 44 18.36 4.24 -9.46
CA PHE A 44 17.67 5.07 -8.47
C PHE A 44 17.16 4.21 -7.29
N SER A 45 16.88 4.83 -6.15
CA SER A 45 16.28 4.15 -4.99
C SER A 45 14.90 4.72 -4.67
N VAL A 46 13.99 3.88 -4.17
CA VAL A 46 12.64 4.29 -3.76
C VAL A 46 12.41 3.95 -2.30
N GLN A 47 12.03 4.95 -1.51
CA GLN A 47 11.70 4.80 -0.09
C GLN A 47 10.23 5.13 0.15
N PHE A 48 9.46 4.16 0.61
CA PHE A 48 8.12 4.35 1.16
C PHE A 48 8.23 4.75 2.62
N HIS A 49 7.86 6.00 2.91
CA HIS A 49 7.85 6.56 4.26
C HIS A 49 6.56 6.29 5.02
N GLY A 50 5.65 5.48 4.47
CA GLY A 50 4.36 5.17 5.09
C GLY A 50 3.19 5.94 4.50
N GLN A 51 2.07 5.89 5.22
CA GLN A 51 0.84 6.58 4.89
C GLN A 51 0.55 7.63 5.96
N ASP A 52 0.21 8.84 5.52
CA ASP A 52 -0.24 9.91 6.42
C ASP A 52 -1.65 9.65 6.94
N ASP A 53 -1.97 10.31 8.05
CA ASP A 53 -3.29 10.22 8.66
C ASP A 53 -4.32 10.90 7.73
N PRO A 54 -5.53 10.32 7.57
CA PRO A 54 -6.56 10.93 6.75
C PRO A 54 -7.02 12.26 7.38
N ALA A 55 -7.38 13.24 6.55
CA ALA A 55 -7.89 14.54 7.02
C ALA A 55 -9.12 14.41 7.94
N HIS A 56 -9.94 13.38 7.72
CA HIS A 56 -11.01 12.99 8.62
C HIS A 56 -10.92 11.49 8.88
N ALA A 57 -10.90 11.10 10.16
CA ALA A 57 -10.92 9.70 10.53
C ALA A 57 -12.24 9.07 10.04
N PRO A 58 -12.19 7.90 9.38
CA PRO A 58 -13.42 7.19 9.07
C PRO A 58 -14.16 6.83 10.35
N ALA A 59 -15.50 6.84 10.29
CA ALA A 59 -16.31 6.33 11.38
C ALA A 59 -15.85 4.90 11.73
N PRO A 60 -15.85 4.52 13.02
CA PRO A 60 -15.44 3.19 13.42
C PRO A 60 -16.28 2.15 12.69
N ALA A 61 -15.61 1.15 12.12
CA ALA A 61 -16.30 0.02 11.52
C ALA A 61 -17.01 -0.76 12.61
N ASP A 62 -18.21 -1.25 12.31
CA ASP A 62 -18.94 -2.09 13.22
C ASP A 62 -18.24 -3.42 13.48
N SER A 63 -18.45 -3.96 14.67
CA SER A 63 -18.06 -5.34 14.92
C SER A 63 -18.80 -6.27 13.97
N SER A 64 -18.19 -7.41 13.65
CA SER A 64 -18.80 -8.43 12.80
C SER A 64 -20.17 -8.89 13.33
N ALA A 65 -20.33 -8.95 14.66
CA ALA A 65 -21.60 -9.28 15.31
C ALA A 65 -22.67 -8.19 15.08
N ALA A 66 -22.32 -6.91 15.29
CA ALA A 66 -23.25 -5.81 15.08
C ALA A 66 -23.65 -5.66 13.59
N ALA A 67 -22.68 -5.84 12.69
CA ALA A 67 -22.93 -5.86 11.25
C ALA A 67 -23.87 -7.01 10.83
N LEU A 68 -23.69 -8.20 11.42
CA LEU A 68 -24.56 -9.35 11.18
C LEU A 68 -25.98 -9.08 11.69
N GLN A 69 -26.14 -8.60 12.93
CA GLN A 69 -27.46 -8.32 13.51
C GLN A 69 -28.24 -7.33 12.65
N ARG A 70 -27.63 -6.20 12.26
CA ARG A 70 -28.28 -5.24 11.37
C ARG A 70 -28.67 -5.83 10.01
N SER A 71 -27.85 -6.73 9.48
CA SER A 71 -28.16 -7.43 8.24
C SER A 71 -29.38 -8.35 8.40
N LEU A 72 -29.52 -9.04 9.53
CA LEU A 72 -30.67 -9.88 9.85
C LEU A 72 -31.94 -9.03 10.03
N ASP A 73 -31.85 -7.94 10.79
CA ASP A 73 -32.95 -7.00 11.03
C ASP A 73 -33.45 -6.41 9.71
N LYS A 74 -32.52 -5.96 8.84
CA LYS A 74 -32.86 -5.38 7.53
C LYS A 74 -33.53 -6.39 6.59
N ARG A 75 -33.16 -7.67 6.66
CA ARG A 75 -33.72 -8.73 5.80
C ARG A 75 -34.99 -9.35 6.38
N GLY A 76 -35.47 -8.88 7.54
CA GLY A 76 -36.70 -9.38 8.15
C GLY A 76 -36.60 -10.81 8.68
N HIS A 77 -35.39 -11.30 8.98
CA HIS A 77 -35.19 -12.60 9.65
C HIS A 77 -35.43 -12.48 11.16
N LEU A 78 -36.54 -11.85 11.55
CA LEU A 78 -37.03 -11.86 12.91
C LEU A 78 -37.84 -13.15 13.05
N THR A 79 -37.34 -14.10 13.84
CA THR A 79 -38.18 -15.15 14.44
C THR A 79 -39.14 -14.53 15.43
#